data_AF-A0A3D2AQS2-F1
#
_entry.id   AF-A0A3D2AQS2-F1
#
_cell.length_a   1.000
_cell.length_b   1.000
_cell.length_c   1.000
_cell.angle_alpha   90.00
_cell.angle_beta   90.00
_cell.angle_gamma   90.00
#
_symmetry.space_group_name_H-M   'P 1'
#
loop_
_entity.id
_entity.type
_entity.pdbx_description
1 polymer ?
#
loop_
_entity_poly.entity_id
_entity_poly.type
_entity_poly.pdbx_seq_one_letter_code
_entity_poly.pdbx_strand_id
1 'polypeptide(L)'
;MKTTVVPAQVTTVEDKVAGSLSLQQLIMLTSPIFLGSVVYVLFPPFFKAEPYKIVIITVVFAVFATLAIRIKGRLLIQWIGILLRYNQRPRFHIYNKNDSYLRIKHDETPIVKPTKRPLEKVTSPIITTAVPISDKARLEQIVTDPRAKLTFRTNKKGGLNVHIQEIK
;
A
#
# COMPACT_ATOMS: atom_id res chain seq x y z
N MET A 1 -27.45 -38.48 -33.75
CA MET A 1 -25.97 -38.51 -33.56
C MET A 1 -25.69 -38.59 -32.07
N LYS A 2 -24.96 -39.62 -31.60
CA LYS A 2 -24.53 -39.71 -30.20
C LYS A 2 -23.24 -38.90 -30.07
N THR A 3 -23.29 -37.76 -29.41
CA THR A 3 -22.09 -36.99 -29.04
C THR A 3 -21.50 -37.61 -27.78
N THR A 4 -20.35 -38.28 -27.92
CA THR A 4 -19.60 -38.77 -26.76
C THR A 4 -18.93 -37.56 -26.10
N VAL A 5 -19.42 -37.17 -24.92
CA VAL A 5 -18.79 -36.12 -24.12
C VAL A 5 -17.51 -36.71 -23.53
N VAL A 6 -16.37 -36.35 -24.10
CA VAL A 6 -15.07 -36.74 -23.58
C VAL A 6 -14.81 -35.93 -22.30
N PRO A 7 -14.43 -36.57 -21.19
CA PRO A 7 -14.17 -35.85 -19.94
C PRO A 7 -12.99 -34.89 -20.12
N ALA A 8 -13.13 -33.68 -19.58
CA ALA A 8 -12.14 -32.60 -19.69
C ALA A 8 -10.73 -32.98 -19.21
N GLN A 9 -10.64 -34.01 -18.36
CA GLN A 9 -9.36 -34.52 -17.86
C GLN A 9 -8.54 -35.22 -18.96
N VAL A 10 -9.19 -35.93 -19.89
CA VAL A 10 -8.49 -36.62 -21.00
C VAL A 10 -7.96 -35.59 -21.99
N THR A 11 -8.77 -34.59 -22.37
CA THR A 11 -8.33 -33.49 -23.23
C THR A 11 -7.22 -32.66 -22.58
N THR A 12 -7.26 -32.46 -21.25
CA THR A 12 -6.19 -31.74 -20.52
C THR A 12 -4.85 -32.50 -20.54
N VAL A 13 -4.88 -33.83 -20.44
CA VAL A 13 -3.66 -34.65 -20.48
C VAL A 13 -3.08 -34.70 -21.89
N GLU A 14 -3.94 -34.83 -22.90
CA GLU A 14 -3.54 -34.80 -24.31
C GLU A 14 -2.94 -33.44 -24.69
N ASP A 15 -3.56 -32.32 -24.30
CA ASP A 15 -3.04 -30.96 -24.54
C ASP A 15 -1.69 -30.70 -23.82
N LYS A 16 -1.51 -31.28 -22.63
CA LYS A 16 -0.24 -31.16 -21.89
C LYS A 16 0.92 -31.85 -22.61
N VAL A 17 0.64 -32.92 -23.36
CA VAL A 17 1.62 -33.72 -24.12
C VAL A 17 1.87 -33.11 -25.51
N ALA A 18 0.85 -32.53 -26.14
CA ALA A 18 0.93 -32.00 -27.50
C ALA A 18 1.79 -30.72 -27.65
N GLY A 19 2.07 -29.99 -26.57
CA GLY A 19 3.03 -28.88 -26.62
C GLY A 19 2.68 -27.77 -25.64
N SER A 20 3.23 -27.84 -24.43
CA SER A 20 3.05 -26.80 -23.40
C SER A 20 3.95 -25.58 -23.60
N LEU A 21 4.10 -25.10 -24.84
CA LEU A 21 4.80 -23.85 -25.12
C LEU A 21 3.99 -22.69 -24.51
N SER A 22 4.55 -22.09 -23.47
CA SER A 22 3.94 -20.91 -22.86
C SER A 22 3.95 -19.75 -23.87
N LEU A 23 2.92 -18.89 -23.82
CA LEU A 23 2.89 -17.64 -24.59
C LEU A 23 4.18 -16.81 -24.39
N GLN A 24 4.73 -16.81 -23.17
CA GLN A 24 6.00 -16.12 -22.89
C GLN A 24 7.19 -16.76 -23.64
N GLN A 25 7.20 -18.09 -23.82
CA GLN A 25 8.23 -18.78 -24.63
C GLN A 25 8.09 -18.43 -26.11
N LEU A 26 6.85 -18.39 -26.62
CA LEU A 26 6.58 -18.03 -28.01
C LEU A 26 7.07 -16.61 -28.32
N ILE A 27 6.78 -15.64 -27.44
CA ILE A 27 7.29 -14.27 -27.56
C ILE A 27 8.82 -14.25 -27.52
N MET A 28 9.43 -15.04 -26.62
CA MET A 28 10.88 -15.10 -26.50
C MET A 28 11.54 -15.68 -27.77
N LEU A 29 10.93 -16.69 -28.38
CA LEU A 29 11.45 -17.35 -29.58
C LEU A 29 11.21 -16.52 -30.86
N THR A 30 10.19 -15.67 -30.88
CA THR A 30 9.89 -14.76 -32.01
C THR A 30 10.67 -13.45 -31.94
N SER A 31 11.03 -12.97 -30.74
CA SER A 31 11.84 -11.76 -30.53
C SER A 31 13.12 -11.65 -31.40
N PRO A 32 13.96 -12.69 -31.57
CA PRO A 32 15.17 -12.60 -32.39
C PRO A 32 14.89 -12.35 -33.88
N ILE A 33 13.69 -12.66 -34.39
CA ILE A 33 13.29 -12.33 -35.77
C ILE A 33 13.23 -10.82 -35.93
N PHE A 34 12.53 -10.13 -35.03
CA PHE A 34 12.43 -8.68 -35.03
C PHE A 34 13.78 -8.02 -34.81
N LEU A 35 14.57 -8.53 -33.84
CA LEU A 35 15.89 -7.99 -33.55
C LEU A 35 16.85 -8.22 -34.73
N GLY A 36 16.75 -9.35 -35.42
CA GLY A 36 17.50 -9.65 -36.62
C GLY A 36 17.13 -8.74 -37.79
N SER A 37 15.85 -8.39 -37.95
CA SER A 37 15.42 -7.38 -38.93
C SER A 37 16.02 -6.00 -38.63
N VAL A 38 16.06 -5.60 -37.36
CA VAL A 38 16.70 -4.34 -36.95
C VAL A 38 18.19 -4.37 -37.28
N VAL A 39 18.91 -5.45 -36.95
CA VAL A 39 20.33 -5.60 -37.30
C VAL A 39 20.54 -5.55 -38.82
N TYR A 40 19.69 -6.23 -39.59
CA TYR A 40 19.78 -6.25 -41.05
C TYR A 40 19.67 -4.86 -41.69
N VAL A 41 18.68 -4.08 -41.23
CA VAL A 41 18.37 -2.75 -41.77
C VAL A 41 19.35 -1.68 -41.28
N LEU A 42 19.76 -1.74 -40.00
CA LEU A 42 20.45 -0.63 -39.34
C LEU A 42 21.98 -0.74 -39.41
N PHE A 43 22.54 -1.94 -39.61
CA PHE A 43 23.99 -2.12 -39.73
C PHE A 43 24.46 -1.93 -41.19
N PRO A 44 25.52 -1.14 -41.46
CA PRO A 44 26.09 -0.98 -42.80
C PRO A 44 26.84 -2.24 -43.26
N PRO A 45 26.73 -2.71 -44.51
CA PRO A 45 26.01 -2.13 -45.64
C PRO A 45 24.50 -2.35 -45.54
N PHE A 46 23.72 -1.29 -45.70
CA PHE A 46 22.27 -1.34 -45.55
C PHE A 46 21.63 -2.28 -46.59
N PHE A 47 20.64 -3.06 -46.16
CA PHE A 47 19.89 -4.01 -47.00
C PHE A 47 20.74 -5.05 -47.76
N LYS A 48 21.95 -5.33 -47.29
CA LYS A 48 22.78 -6.43 -47.79
C LYS A 48 23.05 -7.45 -46.71
N ALA A 49 22.97 -8.73 -47.10
CA ALA A 49 23.24 -9.89 -46.25
C ALA A 49 24.74 -10.19 -46.23
N GLU A 50 25.46 -9.48 -45.37
CA GLU A 50 26.88 -9.73 -45.13
C GLU A 50 27.07 -10.83 -44.07
N PRO A 51 28.15 -11.64 -44.16
CA PRO A 51 28.37 -12.78 -43.28
C PRO A 51 28.45 -12.39 -41.80
N TYR A 52 29.07 -11.24 -41.48
CA TYR A 52 29.17 -10.78 -40.09
C TYR A 52 27.79 -10.49 -39.46
N LYS A 53 26.81 -10.00 -40.24
CA LYS A 53 25.45 -9.76 -39.75
C LYS A 53 24.73 -11.07 -39.47
N ILE A 54 24.90 -12.05 -40.36
CA ILE A 54 24.31 -13.37 -40.19
C ILE A 54 24.83 -13.99 -38.89
N VAL A 55 26.14 -13.90 -38.63
CA VAL A 55 26.74 -14.37 -37.37
C VAL A 55 26.12 -13.68 -36.15
N ILE A 56 25.95 -12.35 -36.18
CA ILE A 56 25.31 -11.60 -35.08
C ILE A 56 23.86 -12.10 -34.87
N ILE A 57 23.08 -12.23 -35.94
CA ILE A 57 21.68 -12.69 -35.88
C ILE A 57 21.60 -14.11 -35.32
N THR A 58 22.49 -15.01 -35.74
CA THR A 58 22.55 -16.38 -35.24
C THR A 58 22.92 -16.42 -33.75
N VAL A 59 23.88 -15.61 -33.31
CA VAL A 59 24.24 -15.50 -31.88
C VAL A 59 23.07 -14.98 -31.06
N VAL A 60 22.40 -13.92 -31.53
CA VAL A 60 21.19 -13.40 -30.89
C VAL A 60 20.11 -14.47 -30.80
N PHE A 61 19.85 -15.20 -31.88
CA PHE A 61 18.89 -16.29 -31.88
C PHE A 61 19.25 -17.37 -30.85
N ALA A 62 20.51 -17.79 -30.80
CA ALA A 62 20.97 -18.77 -29.81
C ALA A 62 20.77 -18.30 -28.37
N VAL A 63 21.06 -17.02 -28.09
CA VAL A 63 20.81 -16.42 -26.77
C VAL A 63 19.31 -16.47 -26.42
N PHE A 64 18.43 -16.03 -27.30
CA PHE A 64 16.98 -16.07 -27.04
C PHE A 64 16.44 -17.49 -26.92
N ALA A 65 16.95 -18.43 -27.73
CA ALA A 65 16.60 -19.85 -27.64
C ALA A 65 17.01 -20.45 -26.28
N THR A 66 18.21 -20.14 -25.79
CA THR A 66 18.66 -20.61 -24.47
C THR A 66 17.85 -19.99 -23.33
N LEU A 67 17.46 -18.72 -23.43
CA LEU A 67 16.60 -18.05 -22.45
C LEU A 67 15.17 -18.60 -22.42
N ALA A 68 14.68 -19.12 -23.55
CA ALA A 68 13.36 -19.74 -23.66
C ALA A 68 13.29 -21.15 -23.03
N ILE A 69 14.45 -21.74 -22.66
CA ILE A 69 14.50 -23.05 -21.99
C ILE A 69 13.79 -22.97 -20.66
N ARG A 70 12.91 -23.96 -20.43
CA ARG A 70 12.14 -24.09 -19.19
C ARG A 70 12.84 -25.05 -18.24
N ILE A 71 13.26 -24.55 -17.08
CA ILE A 71 13.87 -25.34 -16.01
C ILE A 71 12.92 -25.36 -14.81
N LYS A 72 12.54 -26.56 -14.35
CA LYS A 72 11.63 -26.78 -13.20
C LYS A 72 10.34 -25.96 -13.28
N GLY A 73 9.74 -25.91 -14.47
CA GLY A 73 8.46 -25.23 -14.69
C GLY A 73 8.54 -23.71 -14.87
N ARG A 74 9.72 -23.08 -14.76
CA ARG A 74 9.95 -21.63 -14.99
C ARG A 74 10.95 -21.40 -16.13
N LEU A 75 10.89 -20.23 -16.75
CA LEU A 75 11.82 -19.86 -17.83
C LEU A 75 13.18 -19.44 -17.27
N LEU A 76 14.25 -19.70 -18.02
CA LEU A 76 15.60 -19.31 -17.63
C LEU A 76 15.71 -17.79 -17.40
N ILE A 77 15.03 -16.97 -18.20
CA ILE A 77 14.97 -15.52 -17.97
C ILE A 77 14.39 -15.14 -16.60
N GLN A 78 13.42 -15.90 -16.09
CA GLN A 78 12.83 -15.66 -14.77
C GLN A 78 13.84 -16.02 -13.67
N TRP A 79 14.62 -17.08 -13.85
CA TRP A 79 15.71 -17.44 -12.94
C TRP A 79 16.78 -16.35 -12.89
N ILE A 80 17.20 -15.83 -14.05
CA ILE A 80 18.13 -14.69 -14.14
C ILE A 80 17.56 -13.47 -13.42
N GLY A 81 16.27 -13.16 -13.62
CA GLY A 81 15.60 -12.06 -12.94
C GLY A 81 15.60 -12.18 -11.42
N ILE A 82 15.40 -13.40 -10.89
CA ILE A 82 15.48 -13.68 -9.45
C ILE A 82 16.92 -13.48 -8.95
N LEU A 83 17.91 -14.00 -9.68
CA LEU A 83 19.33 -13.87 -9.31
C LEU A 83 19.79 -12.41 -9.31
N LEU A 84 19.39 -11.62 -10.32
CA LEU A 84 19.68 -10.20 -10.40
C LEU A 84 19.06 -9.43 -9.24
N ARG A 85 17.77 -9.66 -8.94
CA ARG A 85 17.10 -9.03 -7.79
C ARG A 85 17.76 -9.40 -6.47
N TYR A 86 18.19 -10.64 -6.34
CA TYR A 86 18.92 -11.10 -5.16
C TYR A 86 20.26 -10.38 -5.01
N ASN A 87 21.02 -10.23 -6.10
CA ASN A 87 22.31 -9.55 -6.08
C ASN A 87 22.20 -8.03 -5.89
N GLN A 88 21.16 -7.41 -6.42
CA GLN A 88 20.86 -5.97 -6.23
C GLN A 88 20.32 -5.65 -4.83
N ARG A 89 20.08 -6.66 -3.99
CA ARG A 89 19.60 -6.43 -2.63
C ARG A 89 20.60 -5.56 -1.87
N PRO A 90 20.17 -4.44 -1.24
CA PRO A 90 21.05 -3.64 -0.40
C PRO A 90 21.57 -4.51 0.75
N ARG A 91 22.89 -4.70 0.80
CA ARG A 91 23.57 -5.48 1.85
C ARG A 91 23.78 -4.66 3.12
N PHE A 92 23.93 -3.35 2.96
CA PHE A 92 24.22 -2.44 4.05
C PHE A 92 22.94 -1.70 4.43
N HIS A 93 22.58 -1.78 5.70
CA HIS A 93 21.59 -0.91 6.28
C HIS A 93 22.28 0.39 6.70
N ILE A 94 22.09 1.46 5.93
CA ILE A 94 22.56 2.79 6.34
C ILE A 94 21.51 3.37 7.27
N TYR A 95 21.81 3.36 8.57
CA TYR A 95 20.95 3.99 9.55
C TYR A 95 21.04 5.51 9.39
N ASN A 96 19.96 6.12 8.90
CA ASN A 96 19.83 7.57 8.83
C ASN A 96 18.79 8.03 9.85
N LYS A 97 19.22 8.76 10.87
CA LYS A 97 18.34 9.27 11.94
C LYS A 97 17.34 10.32 11.43
N ASN A 98 17.58 10.90 10.26
CA ASN A 98 16.69 11.85 9.61
C ASN A 98 15.79 11.17 8.55
N ASP A 99 15.86 9.85 8.41
CA ASP A 99 14.95 9.13 7.53
C ASP A 99 13.51 9.21 8.04
N SER A 100 12.59 9.45 7.10
CA SER A 100 11.16 9.51 7.35
C SER A 100 10.42 8.25 6.91
N TYR A 101 11.14 7.24 6.41
CA TYR A 101 10.60 5.92 6.14
C TYR A 101 9.93 5.33 7.39
N LEU A 102 8.68 4.88 7.25
CA LEU A 102 7.82 4.41 8.35
C LEU A 102 7.54 5.42 9.48
N ARG A 103 7.93 6.70 9.35
CA ARG A 103 7.46 7.73 10.26
C ARG A 103 6.06 8.16 9.86
N ILE A 104 5.16 8.18 10.83
CA ILE A 104 3.88 8.86 10.71
C ILE A 104 4.19 10.35 10.66
N LYS A 105 4.30 10.91 9.46
CA LYS A 105 4.25 12.35 9.29
C LYS A 105 2.81 12.75 9.54
N HIS A 106 2.57 13.40 10.67
CA HIS A 106 1.37 14.20 10.78
C HIS A 106 1.55 15.32 9.76
N ASP A 107 0.76 15.30 8.70
CA ASP A 107 0.57 16.53 7.93
C ASP A 107 0.09 17.55 8.95
N GLU A 108 0.95 18.51 9.29
CA GLU A 108 0.51 19.82 9.72
C GLU A 108 -0.22 20.43 8.51
N THR A 109 -1.37 19.86 8.16
CA THR A 109 -2.40 20.62 7.51
C THR A 109 -2.58 21.79 8.46
N PRO A 110 -2.26 23.04 8.05
CA PRO A 110 -2.70 24.16 8.84
C PRO A 110 -4.18 23.89 9.02
N ILE A 111 -4.62 23.78 10.27
CA ILE A 111 -6.03 23.61 10.57
C ILE A 111 -6.64 24.86 9.93
N VAL A 112 -7.12 24.72 8.71
CA VAL A 112 -8.03 25.66 8.09
C VAL A 112 -9.23 25.49 8.98
N LYS A 113 -9.28 26.30 10.04
CA LYS A 113 -10.45 26.46 10.88
C LYS A 113 -11.56 26.56 9.87
N PRO A 114 -12.52 25.61 9.83
CA PRO A 114 -13.56 25.67 8.84
C PRO A 114 -14.17 27.06 8.98
N THR A 115 -14.01 27.89 7.95
CA THR A 115 -14.79 29.10 7.79
C THR A 115 -16.21 28.60 7.88
N LYS A 116 -16.80 28.79 9.06
CA LYS A 116 -18.15 28.39 9.35
C LYS A 116 -18.97 28.97 8.19
N ARG A 117 -19.56 28.10 7.37
CA ARG A 117 -20.75 28.49 6.61
C ARG A 117 -21.65 29.22 7.60
N PRO A 118 -22.34 30.30 7.23
CA PRO A 118 -23.22 31.00 8.15
C PRO A 118 -24.27 29.99 8.64
N LEU A 119 -23.99 29.36 9.77
CA LEU A 119 -24.96 28.67 10.57
C LEU A 119 -25.81 29.82 11.07
N GLU A 120 -27.02 29.85 10.55
CA GLU A 120 -28.13 30.64 11.06
C GLU A 120 -27.96 30.83 12.55
N LYS A 121 -27.87 32.09 12.95
CA LYS A 121 -27.46 32.53 14.28
C LYS A 121 -28.56 32.14 15.26
N VAL A 122 -28.59 30.87 15.69
CA VAL A 122 -29.34 30.47 16.88
C VAL A 122 -28.60 31.10 18.06
N THR A 123 -28.93 32.36 18.33
CA THR A 123 -28.59 33.03 19.57
C THR A 123 -29.50 32.40 20.62
N SER A 124 -29.10 31.24 21.15
CA SER A 124 -29.55 30.92 22.50
C SER A 124 -28.94 31.99 23.40
N PRO A 125 -29.75 32.75 24.16
CA PRO A 125 -29.19 33.69 25.11
C PRO A 125 -28.36 32.87 26.10
N ILE A 126 -27.06 33.16 26.16
CA ILE A 126 -26.27 32.77 27.32
C ILE A 126 -26.84 33.61 28.46
N ILE A 127 -27.76 33.02 29.21
CA ILE A 127 -28.26 33.59 30.45
C ILE A 127 -27.09 33.48 31.43
N THR A 128 -26.22 34.48 31.44
CA THR A 128 -25.36 34.72 32.60
C THR A 128 -26.28 35.34 33.66
N THR A 129 -27.07 34.52 34.34
CA THR A 129 -27.76 34.95 35.54
C THR A 129 -26.69 35.35 36.53
N ALA A 130 -26.53 36.66 36.75
CA ALA A 130 -25.77 37.17 37.88
C ALA A 130 -26.46 36.64 39.15
N VAL A 131 -25.92 35.55 39.71
CA VAL A 131 -26.46 34.95 40.92
C VAL A 131 -26.41 36.01 42.03
N PRO A 132 -27.57 36.38 42.62
CA PRO A 132 -27.63 37.42 43.62
C PRO A 132 -26.80 37.03 44.84
N ILE A 133 -26.24 38.03 45.52
CA ILE A 133 -25.30 37.85 46.64
C ILE A 133 -25.94 37.02 47.77
N SER A 134 -27.26 37.10 47.95
CA SER A 134 -28.02 36.29 48.91
C SER A 134 -27.90 34.79 48.67
N ASP A 135 -27.90 34.37 47.39
CA ASP A 135 -27.85 32.95 47.03
C ASP A 135 -26.43 32.40 47.18
N LYS A 136 -25.42 33.25 46.96
CA LYS A 136 -24.02 32.91 47.28
C LYS A 136 -23.81 32.74 48.78
N ALA A 137 -24.36 33.64 49.59
CA ALA A 137 -24.28 33.55 51.05
C ALA A 137 -25.01 32.31 51.60
N ARG A 138 -26.17 31.94 51.04
CA ARG A 138 -26.87 30.69 51.37
C ARG A 138 -26.05 29.45 51.00
N LEU A 139 -25.42 29.45 49.83
CA LEU A 139 -24.54 28.37 49.40
C LEU A 139 -23.34 28.24 50.36
N GLU A 140 -22.71 29.35 50.74
CA GLU A 140 -21.62 29.33 51.73
C GLU A 140 -22.09 28.82 53.09
N GLN A 141 -23.28 29.20 53.56
CA GLN A 141 -23.86 28.65 54.78
C GLN A 141 -24.07 27.13 54.69
N ILE A 142 -24.60 26.61 53.58
CA ILE A 142 -24.82 25.17 53.39
C ILE A 142 -23.49 24.41 53.31
N VAL A 143 -22.47 25.00 52.68
CA VAL A 143 -21.13 24.39 52.58
C VAL A 143 -20.41 24.40 53.93
N THR A 144 -20.68 25.39 54.77
CA THR A 144 -19.99 25.58 56.07
C THR A 144 -20.75 24.90 57.23
N ASP A 145 -22.05 24.62 57.07
CA ASP A 145 -22.85 23.94 58.09
C ASP A 145 -22.45 22.45 58.21
N PRO A 146 -21.90 22.00 59.35
CA PRO A 146 -21.48 20.60 59.54
C PRO A 146 -22.65 19.61 59.51
N ARG A 147 -23.90 20.10 59.60
CA ARG A 147 -25.10 19.26 59.52
C ARG A 147 -25.36 18.86 58.09
N ALA A 148 -25.16 19.74 57.11
CA ALA A 148 -25.24 19.43 55.70
C ALA A 148 -24.09 18.48 55.33
N LYS A 149 -24.39 17.18 55.18
CA LYS A 149 -23.42 16.12 54.87
C LYS A 149 -22.90 16.25 53.42
N LEU A 150 -22.15 17.30 53.15
CA LEU A 150 -21.61 17.63 51.84
C LEU A 150 -20.10 17.41 51.90
N THR A 151 -19.62 16.34 51.25
CA THR A 151 -18.20 15.96 51.30
C THR A 151 -17.57 16.03 49.92
N PHE A 152 -16.48 16.78 49.84
CA PHE A 152 -15.62 16.86 48.67
C PHE A 152 -14.34 16.07 48.93
N ARG A 153 -14.07 15.05 48.12
CA ARG A 153 -12.80 14.30 48.18
C ARG A 153 -12.08 14.37 46.85
N THR A 154 -10.89 14.93 46.87
CA THR A 154 -9.99 14.95 45.70
C THR A 154 -9.09 13.71 45.72
N ASN A 155 -9.01 13.00 44.60
CA ASN A 155 -8.12 11.85 44.44
C ASN A 155 -6.72 12.30 44.01
N LYS A 156 -5.68 11.51 44.30
CA LYS A 156 -4.27 11.74 43.89
C LYS A 156 -4.09 11.91 42.37
N LYS A 157 -5.06 11.50 41.56
CA LYS A 157 -5.10 11.69 40.09
C LYS A 157 -5.87 12.95 39.64
N GLY A 158 -6.26 13.84 40.56
CA GLY A 158 -6.96 15.09 40.25
C GLY A 158 -8.47 14.96 40.01
N GLY A 159 -9.08 13.80 40.29
CA GLY A 159 -10.53 13.64 40.22
C GLY A 159 -11.23 14.18 41.47
N LEU A 160 -12.32 14.94 41.30
CA LEU A 160 -13.15 15.45 42.39
C LEU A 160 -14.39 14.57 42.58
N ASN A 161 -14.46 13.87 43.70
CA ASN A 161 -15.64 13.10 44.09
C ASN A 161 -16.49 13.93 45.05
N VAL A 162 -17.76 14.13 44.71
CA VAL A 162 -18.71 14.91 45.50
C VAL A 162 -19.82 13.98 46.00
N HIS A 163 -20.09 13.99 47.30
CA HIS A 163 -21.21 13.28 47.91
C HIS A 163 -22.12 14.28 48.62
N ILE A 164 -23.38 14.33 48.18
CA ILE A 164 -24.42 15.23 48.70
C ILE A 164 -25.51 14.35 49.29
N GLN A 165 -25.82 14.54 50.57
CA GLN A 165 -27.00 13.93 51.20
C GLN A 165 -27.96 15.05 51.59
N GLU A 166 -29.12 15.08 50.92
CA GLU A 166 -30.18 16.05 51.19
C GLU A 166 -30.74 15.81 52.59
N ILE A 167 -30.86 16.89 53.37
CA ILE A 167 -31.48 16.87 54.69
C ILE A 167 -32.83 17.55 54.51
N LYS A 168 -33.89 16.79 54.80
CA LYS A 168 -35.27 17.21 54.65
C LYS A 168 -35.66 18.27 55.67
#